data_AF-A0A7J3TEG7-F1
#
_entry.id   AF-A0A7J3TEG7-F1
#
_cell.length_a   1.000
_cell.length_b   1.000
_cell.length_c   1.000
_cell.angle_alpha   90.00
_cell.angle_beta   90.00
_cell.angle_gamma   90.00
#
_symmetry.space_group_name_H-M   'P 1'
#
loop_
_entity.id
_entity.type
_entity.pdbx_description
1 polymer ?
#
loop_
_entity_poly.entity_id
_entity_poly.type
_entity_poly.pdbx_seq_one_letter_code
_entity_poly.pdbx_strand_id
1 'polypeptide(L)'
;VSDGLDIGASLFMLIWAIMFFITYSSARKKFPKFAAPYGLPYQGIPQPYSQTPTNLSSGGQTSGGQITCPTCGTLNTADSKFCARCGTRLQ
;
A
#
# COMPACT_ATOMS: atom_id res chain seq x y z
N VAL A 1 33.89 -35.50 16.34
CA VAL A 1 32.71 -35.36 17.25
C VAL A 1 31.85 -34.13 16.93
N SER A 2 32.18 -33.38 15.88
CA SER A 2 31.52 -32.13 15.47
C SER A 2 30.26 -32.35 14.61
N ASP A 3 30.11 -33.51 13.98
CA ASP A 3 29.01 -33.74 13.02
C ASP A 3 27.65 -33.99 13.70
N GLY A 4 27.63 -34.41 14.97
CA GLY A 4 26.38 -34.77 15.68
C GLY A 4 25.61 -33.59 16.28
N LEU A 5 26.29 -32.51 16.68
CA LEU A 5 25.65 -31.35 17.32
C LEU A 5 24.92 -30.46 16.29
N ASP A 6 25.46 -30.36 15.08
CA ASP A 6 24.91 -29.58 13.97
C ASP A 6 23.64 -30.20 13.37
N ILE A 7 23.60 -31.54 13.31
CA ILE A 7 22.43 -32.29 12.84
C ILE A 7 21.22 -32.03 13.74
N GLY A 8 21.42 -31.98 15.07
CA GLY A 8 20.34 -31.71 16.03
C GLY A 8 19.75 -30.30 15.85
N ALA A 9 20.61 -29.28 15.75
CA ALA A 9 20.17 -27.90 15.54
C ALA A 9 19.49 -27.70 14.18
N SER A 10 20.01 -28.34 13.13
CA SER A 10 19.44 -28.28 11.77
C SER A 10 18.06 -28.93 11.70
N LEU A 11 17.88 -30.10 12.32
CA LEU A 11 16.58 -30.77 12.39
C LEU A 11 15.59 -29.97 13.24
N PHE A 12 16.02 -29.38 14.35
CA PHE A 12 15.18 -28.55 15.19
C PHE A 12 14.68 -27.30 14.45
N MET A 13 15.58 -26.60 13.75
CA MET A 13 15.22 -25.41 12.96
C MET A 13 14.32 -25.75 11.77
N LEU A 14 14.55 -26.88 11.10
CA LEU A 14 13.69 -27.35 10.01
C LEU A 14 12.28 -27.66 10.51
N ILE A 15 12.16 -28.42 11.60
CA ILE A 15 10.85 -28.77 12.21
C ILE A 15 10.12 -27.50 12.68
N TRP A 16 10.82 -26.58 13.33
CA TRP A 16 10.26 -25.33 13.80
C TRP A 16 9.77 -24.43 12.64
N ALA A 17 10.55 -24.32 11.56
CA ALA A 17 10.17 -23.56 10.37
C ALA A 17 8.93 -24.15 9.67
N ILE A 18 8.83 -25.48 9.57
CA ILE A 18 7.67 -26.16 8.98
C ILE A 18 6.41 -25.92 9.82
N MET A 19 6.49 -26.08 11.15
CA MET A 19 5.37 -25.83 12.07
C MET A 19 4.90 -24.38 12.05
N PHE A 20 5.85 -23.44 12.04
CA PHE A 20 5.54 -22.01 11.94
C PHE A 20 4.88 -21.69 10.60
N PHE A 21 5.42 -22.17 9.49
CA PHE A 21 4.87 -21.90 8.16
C PHE A 21 3.47 -22.50 7.98
N ILE A 22 3.20 -23.71 8.47
CA ILE A 22 1.88 -24.33 8.42
C ILE A 22 0.88 -23.54 9.28
N THR A 23 1.25 -23.18 10.51
CA THR A 23 0.38 -22.43 11.43
C THR A 23 0.10 -21.02 10.90
N TYR A 24 1.15 -20.31 10.46
CA TYR A 24 1.07 -18.96 9.92
C TYR A 24 0.33 -18.90 8.58
N SER A 25 0.57 -19.87 7.68
CA SER A 25 -0.17 -19.96 6.42
C SER A 25 -1.61 -20.39 6.62
N SER A 26 -1.91 -21.20 7.63
CA SER A 26 -3.30 -21.58 7.98
C SER A 26 -4.07 -20.42 8.62
N ALA A 27 -3.42 -19.63 9.46
CA ALA A 27 -3.99 -18.40 10.01
C ALA A 27 -4.30 -17.37 8.90
N ARG A 28 -3.39 -17.21 7.93
CA ARG A 28 -3.58 -16.26 6.82
C ARG A 28 -4.66 -16.67 5.81
N LYS A 29 -4.97 -17.97 5.68
CA LYS A 29 -6.07 -18.45 4.82
C LYS A 29 -7.45 -18.31 5.45
N LYS A 30 -7.55 -18.00 6.75
CA LYS A 30 -8.81 -17.86 7.52
C LYS A 30 -9.16 -16.40 7.82
N PHE A 31 -8.65 -15.44 7.07
CA PHE A 31 -9.24 -14.10 7.05
C PHE A 31 -10.25 -14.03 5.90
N PRO A 32 -11.55 -14.29 6.16
CA PRO A 32 -12.58 -13.88 5.21
C PRO A 32 -12.44 -12.37 5.04
N LYS A 33 -12.45 -11.88 3.79
CA LYS A 33 -12.65 -10.46 3.56
C LYS A 33 -13.98 -10.12 4.22
N PHE A 34 -13.95 -9.36 5.31
CA PHE A 34 -15.15 -8.87 5.96
C PHE A 34 -15.82 -7.86 5.03
N ALA A 35 -16.62 -8.34 4.08
CA ALA A 35 -17.66 -7.54 3.48
C ALA A 35 -18.67 -7.26 4.60
N ALA A 36 -18.89 -5.99 4.94
CA ALA A 36 -19.83 -5.61 5.99
C ALA A 36 -21.21 -6.26 5.73
N PRO A 37 -21.82 -6.94 6.72
CA PRO A 37 -22.97 -7.81 6.48
C PRO A 37 -24.32 -7.09 6.32
N TYR A 38 -24.34 -5.76 6.19
CA TYR A 38 -25.58 -5.04 5.90
C TYR A 38 -25.28 -3.76 5.11
N GLY A 39 -25.77 -3.73 3.87
CA GLY A 39 -25.91 -2.49 3.12
C GLY A 39 -26.94 -1.61 3.80
N LEU A 40 -26.48 -0.75 4.72
CA LEU A 40 -27.30 0.36 5.20
C LEU A 40 -27.15 1.51 4.21
N PRO A 41 -28.25 2.11 3.72
CA PRO A 41 -28.17 3.43 3.12
C PRO A 41 -27.74 4.40 4.21
N TYR A 42 -26.52 4.89 4.11
CA TYR A 42 -25.97 5.86 5.03
C TYR A 42 -26.70 7.21 4.86
N GLN A 43 -27.69 7.49 5.71
CA GLN A 43 -28.18 8.85 5.92
C GLN A 43 -27.32 9.50 7.01
N GLY A 44 -26.67 10.58 6.60
CA GLY A 44 -25.46 11.11 7.21
C GLY A 44 -25.58 11.61 8.65
N ILE A 45 -24.54 11.30 9.41
CA ILE A 45 -23.93 12.21 10.40
C ILE A 45 -22.55 12.54 9.83
N PRO A 46 -22.15 13.82 9.71
CA PRO A 46 -20.87 14.17 9.11
C PRO A 46 -19.71 13.48 9.86
N GLN A 47 -19.03 12.57 9.19
CA GLN A 47 -17.85 11.86 9.71
C GLN A 47 -16.66 12.84 9.73
N PRO A 48 -16.00 13.08 10.88
CA PRO A 48 -14.89 14.04 10.95
C PRO A 48 -13.54 13.50 10.42
N TYR A 49 -13.39 12.22 10.07
CA TYR A 49 -12.25 11.73 9.26
C TYR A 49 -12.45 10.26 8.83
N SER A 50 -13.12 10.03 7.72
CA SER A 50 -12.99 8.77 6.98
C SER A 50 -12.88 9.10 5.50
N GLN A 51 -11.64 9.08 5.00
CA GLN A 51 -11.34 9.42 3.62
C GLN A 51 -11.37 8.14 2.78
N THR A 52 -12.54 7.82 2.24
CA THR A 52 -12.66 7.03 1.01
C THR A 52 -12.57 7.97 -0.19
N PRO A 53 -11.88 7.60 -1.28
CA PRO A 53 -11.68 8.45 -2.45
C PRO A 53 -12.95 8.48 -3.30
N THR A 54 -13.92 9.27 -2.88
CA THR A 54 -15.02 9.73 -3.71
C THR A 54 -14.86 11.23 -3.86
N ASN A 55 -14.61 11.66 -5.09
CA ASN A 55 -14.52 13.05 -5.51
C ASN A 55 -15.56 13.95 -4.81
N LEU A 56 -15.15 14.71 -3.78
CA LEU A 56 -15.39 16.15 -3.64
C LEU A 56 -14.59 16.74 -2.47
N SER A 57 -13.68 17.66 -2.82
CA SER A 57 -13.11 18.74 -2.00
C SER A 57 -12.65 18.45 -0.57
N SER A 58 -11.36 18.19 -0.42
CA SER A 58 -10.59 18.54 0.79
C SER A 58 -9.40 19.40 0.36
N GLY A 59 -9.43 20.67 0.77
CA GLY A 59 -8.41 21.67 0.47
C GLY A 59 -7.05 21.28 1.02
N GLY A 60 -6.22 20.73 0.14
CA GLY A 60 -4.81 21.09 0.03
C GLY A 60 -4.63 22.05 -1.14
N GLN A 61 -5.34 23.19 -1.11
CA GLN A 61 -5.04 24.31 -2.00
C GLN A 61 -3.72 24.93 -1.54
N THR A 62 -2.60 24.29 -1.86
CA THR A 62 -1.53 25.07 -2.45
C THR A 62 -1.86 25.12 -3.92
N SER A 63 -2.23 26.29 -4.38
CA SER A 63 -2.50 26.66 -5.77
C SER A 63 -1.27 26.42 -6.66
N GLY A 64 -0.87 25.16 -6.82
CA GLY A 64 0.08 24.71 -7.83
C GLY A 64 -0.75 24.24 -9.00
N GLY A 65 -0.80 25.03 -10.08
CA GLY A 65 -1.45 24.63 -11.34
C GLY A 65 -0.91 23.28 -11.86
N GLN A 66 -1.44 22.80 -12.98
CA GLN A 66 -0.81 21.70 -13.71
C GLN A 66 -0.07 22.29 -14.91
N ILE A 67 1.13 21.79 -15.20
CA ILE A 67 1.91 22.18 -16.37
C ILE A 67 2.15 20.98 -17.29
N THR A 68 1.84 21.16 -18.56
CA THR A 68 2.13 20.16 -19.60
C THR A 68 3.56 20.33 -20.08
N CYS A 69 4.32 19.24 -20.10
CA CYS A 69 5.69 19.25 -20.61
C CYS A 69 5.69 19.55 -22.13
N PRO A 70 6.44 20.57 -22.60
CA PRO A 70 6.49 20.92 -24.02
C PRO A 70 7.26 19.88 -24.85
N THR A 71 8.09 19.04 -24.23
CA THR A 71 8.92 18.06 -24.92
C THR A 71 8.21 16.73 -25.13
N CYS A 72 7.43 16.26 -24.16
CA CYS A 72 6.82 14.92 -24.21
C CYS A 72 5.31 14.88 -23.91
N GLY A 73 4.68 16.04 -23.69
CA GLY A 73 3.23 16.14 -23.45
C GLY A 73 2.76 15.59 -22.10
N THR A 74 3.67 15.19 -21.21
CA THR A 74 3.28 14.67 -19.89
C THR A 74 2.75 15.80 -19.02
N LEU A 75 1.64 15.56 -18.34
CA LEU A 75 1.09 16.46 -17.33
C LEU A 75 1.90 16.33 -16.03
N ASN A 76 2.42 17.45 -15.52
CA ASN A 76 3.18 17.52 -14.27
C ASN A 76 2.54 18.56 -13.33
N THR A 77 2.88 18.53 -12.06
CA THR A 77 2.46 19.57 -11.10
C THR A 77 3.21 20.88 -11.40
N ALA A 78 2.61 22.05 -11.15
CA ALA A 78 3.27 23.34 -11.38
C ALA A 78 4.50 23.56 -10.50
N ASP A 79 4.59 22.87 -9.35
CA ASP A 79 5.78 22.89 -8.49
C ASP A 79 6.91 21.99 -9.01
N SER A 80 6.69 21.21 -10.08
CA SER A 80 7.69 20.31 -10.65
C SER A 80 8.75 21.07 -11.45
N LYS A 81 9.99 21.10 -10.94
CA LYS A 81 11.15 21.67 -11.68
C LYS A 81 11.55 20.87 -12.92
N PHE A 82 11.22 19.58 -12.96
CA PHE A 82 11.58 18.66 -14.03
C PHE A 82 10.41 17.75 -14.39
N CYS A 83 10.34 17.32 -15.64
CA CYS A 83 9.32 16.40 -16.10
C CYS A 83 9.55 15.00 -15.53
N ALA A 84 8.51 14.44 -14.90
CA ALA A 84 8.54 13.09 -14.32
C ALA A 84 8.70 11.98 -15.36
N ARG A 85 8.46 12.27 -16.65
CA ARG A 85 8.63 11.30 -17.75
C ARG A 85 9.95 11.44 -18.48
N CYS A 86 10.32 12.66 -18.90
CA CYS A 86 11.47 12.86 -19.80
C CYS A 86 12.64 13.61 -19.18
N GLY A 87 12.52 14.09 -17.93
CA GLY A 87 13.58 14.83 -17.24
C GLY A 87 13.83 16.25 -17.74
N THR A 88 13.12 16.72 -18.78
CA THR A 88 13.25 18.11 -19.25
C THR A 88 12.80 19.09 -18.16
N ARG A 89 13.52 20.21 -18.01
CA ARG A 89 13.19 21.26 -17.03
C ARG A 89 11.86 21.94 -17.36
N LEU A 90 10.98 22.12 -16.36
CA LEU A 90 9.61 22.62 -16.50
C LEU A 90 9.40 24.01 -15.87
N GLN A 91 10.40 24.88 -16.02
CA GLN A 91 10.54 26.24 -15.43
C GLN A 91 10.68 26.27 -13.90
#